data_AF-A0ABD3MV30-F1
#
_entry.id   AF-A0ABD3MV30-F1
#
_cell.length_a   1.000
_cell.length_b   1.000
_cell.length_c   1.000
_cell.angle_alpha   90.00
_cell.angle_beta   90.00
_cell.angle_gamma   90.00
#
_symmetry.space_group_name_H-M   'P 1'
#
loop_
_entity.id
_entity.type
_entity.pdbx_description
1 polymer ?
#
loop_
_entity_poly.entity_id
_entity_poly.type
_entity_poly.pdbx_seq_one_letter_code
_entity_poly.pdbx_strand_id
1 'polypeptide(L)' 'MVKQKNTCAHNNTQKAHANGIKKKKRTKYVSTRGMDPKFLRNQKFCKKWNSSKRPHDD' A
#
# COMPACT_ATOMS: atom_id res chain seq x y z
N MET A 1 31.47 32.36 20.74
CA MET A 1 30.59 31.38 20.07
C MET A 1 29.28 32.07 19.73
N VAL A 2 28.99 32.28 18.45
CA VAL A 2 27.73 32.92 18.02
C VAL A 2 26.66 31.85 17.89
N LYS A 3 25.51 32.05 18.55
CA LYS A 3 24.36 31.15 18.40
C LYS A 3 23.75 31.31 17.02
N GLN A 4 23.49 30.20 16.33
CA GLN A 4 22.82 30.15 15.03
C GLN A 4 21.41 29.56 15.16
N LYS A 5 20.63 29.65 14.08
CA LYS A 5 19.27 29.12 14.03
C LYS A 5 19.30 27.59 13.97
N ASN A 6 18.60 26.93 14.90
CA ASN A 6 18.64 25.47 15.02
C ASN A 6 17.71 24.74 14.03
N THR A 7 16.59 25.35 13.61
CA THR A 7 15.63 24.74 12.65
C THR A 7 14.90 25.81 11.82
N CYS A 8 14.44 25.45 10.61
CA CYS A 8 13.60 26.33 9.79
C CYS A 8 12.79 25.55 8.74
N ALA A 9 11.50 25.88 8.59
CA ALA A 9 10.61 25.27 7.60
C ALA A 9 10.41 26.12 6.33
N HIS A 10 11.08 27.27 6.21
CA HIS A 10 10.75 28.33 5.26
C HIS A 10 10.70 27.90 3.78
N ASN A 11 11.61 27.01 3.36
CA ASN A 11 11.69 26.54 1.97
C ASN A 11 11.14 25.12 1.77
N ASN A 12 10.55 24.52 2.81
CA ASN A 12 10.08 23.13 2.72
C ASN A 12 8.89 23.02 1.76
N THR A 13 7.94 23.95 1.87
CA THR A 13 6.75 24.00 1.03
C THR A 13 7.11 24.21 -0.44
N GLN A 14 7.97 25.19 -0.76
CA GLN A 14 8.36 25.46 -2.15
C GLN A 14 9.04 24.24 -2.79
N LYS A 15 9.96 23.57 -2.07
CA LYS A 15 10.61 22.33 -2.54
C LYS A 15 9.63 21.18 -2.73
N ALA A 16 8.66 21.01 -1.83
CA ALA A 16 7.64 19.95 -1.94
C ALA A 16 6.74 20.14 -3.17
N HIS A 17 6.45 21.39 -3.54
CA HIS A 17 5.60 21.71 -4.69
C HIS A 17 6.36 21.79 -6.02
N ALA A 18 7.69 21.98 -6.04
CA ALA A 18 8.50 22.05 -7.26
C ALA A 18 8.31 20.83 -8.19
N ASN A 19 8.20 19.63 -7.61
CA ASN A 19 7.92 18.38 -8.35
C ASN A 19 6.48 17.87 -8.15
N GLY A 20 5.65 18.64 -7.45
CA GLY A 20 4.32 18.27 -7.00
C GLY A 20 4.29 17.20 -5.91
N ILE A 21 3.33 17.32 -4.99
CA ILE A 21 3.04 16.28 -4.00
C ILE A 21 2.26 15.15 -4.69
N LYS A 22 2.96 14.06 -5.00
CA LYS A 22 2.38 12.92 -5.73
C LYS A 22 1.45 12.10 -4.83
N LYS A 23 0.21 11.87 -5.28
CA LYS A 23 -0.71 10.91 -4.65
C LYS A 23 -0.25 9.48 -4.89
N LYS A 24 -0.62 8.56 -3.99
CA LYS A 24 -0.39 7.12 -4.20
C LYS A 24 -1.14 6.65 -5.45
N LYS A 25 -0.47 5.86 -6.29
CA LYS A 25 -1.06 5.29 -7.50
C LYS A 25 -2.17 4.29 -7.14
N ARG A 26 -3.31 4.36 -7.83
CA ARG A 26 -4.39 3.37 -7.74
C ARG A 26 -4.06 2.22 -8.69
N THR A 27 -3.80 1.03 -8.15
CA THR A 27 -3.56 -0.19 -8.92
C THR A 27 -4.79 -1.10 -8.87
N LYS A 28 -4.94 -2.01 -9.86
CA LYS A 28 -6.05 -2.98 -9.90
C LYS A 28 -6.11 -3.84 -8.63
N TYR A 29 -4.95 -4.17 -8.06
CA TYR A 29 -4.83 -4.92 -6.82
C TYR A 29 -4.08 -4.09 -5.79
N VAL A 30 -4.67 -3.92 -4.61
CA VAL A 30 -4.06 -3.28 -3.45
C VAL A 30 -3.37 -4.30 -2.56
N SER A 31 -2.43 -3.85 -1.72
CA SER A 31 -1.78 -4.73 -0.75
C SER A 31 -2.79 -5.24 0.28
N THR A 32 -2.76 -6.54 0.57
CA THR A 32 -3.55 -7.19 1.63
C THR A 32 -2.78 -7.32 2.95
N ARG A 33 -1.62 -6.66 3.07
CA ARG A 33 -0.81 -6.66 4.30
C ARG A 33 -1.60 -6.01 5.44
N GLY A 34 -1.71 -6.72 6.57
CA GLY A 34 -2.49 -6.27 7.73
C GLY A 34 -3.98 -6.62 7.69
N MET A 35 -4.44 -7.35 6.67
CA MET A 35 -5.79 -7.92 6.62
C MET A 35 -5.89 -9.13 7.56
N ASP A 36 -7.11 -9.44 8.02
CA ASP A 36 -7.38 -10.57 8.91
C ASP A 36 -6.76 -11.89 8.37
N PRO A 37 -5.87 -12.53 9.14
CA PRO A 37 -5.28 -13.81 8.77
C PRO A 37 -6.32 -14.91 8.47
N LYS A 38 -7.46 -14.94 9.17
CA LYS A 38 -8.51 -15.95 8.96
C LYS A 38 -9.15 -15.77 7.58
N PHE A 39 -9.49 -14.54 7.21
CA PHE A 39 -9.96 -14.22 5.86
C PHE A 39 -8.94 -14.58 4.78
N LEU A 40 -7.66 -14.25 4.97
CA LEU A 40 -6.60 -14.54 3.99
C LEU A 40 -6.41 -16.05 3.77
N ARG A 41 -6.48 -16.85 4.84
CA ARG A 41 -6.43 -18.32 4.75
C ARG A 41 -7.60 -18.85 3.92
N ASN A 42 -8.82 -18.40 4.19
CA ASN A 42 -9.99 -18.79 3.42
C ASN A 42 -9.86 -18.38 1.94
N GLN A 43 -9.49 -17.12 1.67
CA GLN A 43 -9.31 -16.63 0.30
C GLN A 43 -8.29 -17.45 -0.48
N LYS A 44 -7.19 -17.91 0.15
CA LYS A 44 -6.20 -18.79 -0.47
C LYS A 44 -6.81 -20.10 -0.94
N PHE A 45 -7.63 -20.75 -0.10
CA PHE A 45 -8.31 -22.00 -0.48
C PHE A 45 -9.37 -21.76 -1.56
N CYS A 46 -10.21 -20.72 -1.44
CA CYS A 46 -11.20 -20.40 -2.48
C CYS A 46 -10.54 -20.19 -3.85
N LYS A 47 -9.43 -19.44 -3.91
CA LYS A 47 -8.72 -19.21 -5.18
C LYS A 47 -8.16 -20.51 -5.77
N LYS A 48 -7.60 -21.41 -4.94
CA LYS A 48 -7.09 -22.72 -5.38
C LYS A 48 -8.18 -23.54 -6.06
N TRP A 49 -9.34 -23.65 -5.42
CA TRP A 49 -10.44 -24.52 -5.88
C TRP A 49 -11.38 -23.85 -6.90
N ASN A 50 -11.29 -22.53 -7.09
CA ASN A 50 -11.99 -21.84 -8.18
C ASN A 50 -11.24 -21.94 -9.52
N SER A 51 -9.91 -22.09 -9.50
CA SER A 51 -9.10 -22.21 -10.72
C SER A 51 -9.07 -23.61 -11.31
N SER A 52 -9.08 -24.65 -10.47
CA SER A 52 -9.30 -26.03 -10.89
C SER A 52 -10.80 -26.27 -10.79
N LYS A 53 -11.51 -26.43 -11.92
CA LYS A 53 -12.91 -26.90 -11.90
C LYS A 53 -12.98 -28.07 -10.90
N ARG A 54 -13.93 -28.05 -9.97
CA ARG A 54 -14.12 -29.17 -9.04
C ARG A 54 -14.12 -30.46 -9.87
N PRO A 55 -13.41 -31.53 -9.47
CA PRO A 55 -13.79 -32.84 -9.95
C PRO A 55 -15.30 -32.96 -9.69
N HIS A 56 -16.07 -33.18 -10.75
CA HIS A 56 -17.45 -33.61 -10.58
C HIS A 56 -17.31 -34.98 -9.92
N ASP A 57 -17.72 -35.10 -8.66
CA ASP A 57 -17.81 -36.38 -7.98
C ASP A 57 -19.01 -37.12 -8.61
N ASP A 58 -18.74 -37.82 -9.72
CA ASP A 58 -19.54 -38.99 -10.15
C ASP A 58 -19.03 -40.24 -9.41
#